data_AF-A0A928DJL0-F1
#
_entry.id   AF-A0A928DJL0-F1
#
_cell.length_a   1.000
_cell.length_b   1.000
_cell.length_c   1.000
_cell.angle_alpha   90.00
_cell.angle_beta   90.00
_cell.angle_gamma   90.00
#
_symmetry.space_group_name_H-M   'P 1'
#
loop_
_entity.id
_entity.type
_entity.pdbx_description
1 polymer ?
#
loop_
_entity_poly.entity_id
_entity_poly.type
_entity_poly.pdbx_seq_one_letter_code
_entity_poly.pdbx_strand_id
1 'polypeptide(L)'
;MGNSFTNINVHLIFHTKSQGSTMREEDLPRIFRYIGGVIRTMSGCAFIVGGRPDHIHVLTTLPVQITLADFVRDLKSNTTKWIKGIDSCYKDFAWQNGYGAFSVSESNKDSVVQYIEGQKEHHQKHTAQEEFCKFLKKHGYSVEDIHWWTVNAKRQNQSVD
;
A
#
# COMPACT_ATOMS: atom_id res chain seq x y z
N MET A 1 -4.81 33.96 0.98
CA MET A 1 -5.10 32.81 0.08
C MET A 1 -6.59 32.55 0.17
N GLY A 2 -7.24 32.15 -0.93
CA GLY A 2 -8.67 31.79 -0.90
C GLY A 2 -8.91 30.47 -0.15
N ASN A 3 -10.13 30.25 0.32
CA ASN A 3 -10.51 29.01 0.99
C ASN A 3 -10.59 27.86 -0.04
N SER A 4 -9.56 27.01 -0.08
CA SER A 4 -9.55 25.80 -0.90
C SER A 4 -10.13 24.63 -0.11
N PHE A 5 -11.16 23.98 -0.65
CA PHE A 5 -11.76 22.78 -0.08
C PHE A 5 -11.39 21.58 -0.95
N THR A 6 -10.66 20.62 -0.38
CA THR A 6 -10.16 19.45 -1.12
C THR A 6 -10.42 18.17 -0.35
N ASN A 7 -11.01 17.19 -1.02
CA ASN A 7 -11.18 15.83 -0.52
C ASN A 7 -10.63 14.85 -1.57
N ILE A 8 -9.37 14.45 -1.40
CA ILE A 8 -8.63 13.60 -2.34
C ILE A 8 -8.25 12.31 -1.63
N ASN A 9 -9.19 11.37 -1.54
CA ASN A 9 -8.95 10.07 -0.94
C ASN A 9 -8.32 9.11 -1.96
N VAL A 10 -7.28 8.41 -1.54
CA VAL A 10 -6.54 7.43 -2.35
C VAL A 10 -6.44 6.12 -1.57
N HIS A 11 -6.80 5.02 -2.23
CA HIS A 11 -6.48 3.68 -1.80
C HIS A 11 -5.16 3.25 -2.46
N LEU A 12 -4.11 3.13 -1.65
CA LEU A 12 -2.80 2.62 -2.06
C LEU A 12 -2.71 1.12 -1.78
N ILE A 13 -2.08 0.38 -2.68
CA ILE A 13 -1.75 -1.04 -2.52
C ILE A 13 -0.29 -1.25 -2.91
N PHE A 14 0.51 -1.91 -2.07
CA PHE A 14 1.86 -2.36 -2.44
C PHE A 14 2.35 -3.53 -1.59
N HIS A 15 3.18 -4.36 -2.21
CA HIS A 15 3.70 -5.60 -1.66
C HIS A 15 5.12 -5.44 -1.07
N THR A 16 5.55 -6.39 -0.25
CA THR A 16 6.96 -6.58 0.14
C THR A 16 7.78 -7.05 -1.05
N LYS A 17 9.09 -6.77 -1.05
CA LYS A 17 10.03 -7.25 -2.09
C LYS A 17 10.11 -8.77 -2.04
N SER A 18 10.01 -9.46 -3.18
CA SER A 18 9.83 -10.93 -3.24
C SER A 18 11.05 -11.75 -2.79
N GLN A 19 12.20 -11.11 -2.57
CA GLN A 19 13.42 -11.71 -2.04
C GLN A 19 13.79 -11.17 -0.65
N GLY A 20 13.00 -10.23 -0.10
CA GLY A 20 13.17 -9.69 1.23
C GLY A 20 12.26 -10.39 2.25
N SER A 21 12.39 -9.98 3.50
CA SER A 21 11.54 -10.46 4.59
C SER A 21 10.08 -10.04 4.40
N THR A 22 9.14 -10.97 4.58
CA THR A 22 7.71 -10.64 4.80
C THR A 22 7.51 -10.17 6.24
N MET A 23 6.42 -9.43 6.50
CA MET A 23 6.04 -8.99 7.84
C MET A 23 5.45 -10.17 8.63
N ARG A 24 5.85 -10.36 9.89
CA ARG A 24 5.21 -11.34 10.78
C ARG A 24 3.81 -10.87 11.17
N GLU A 25 2.85 -11.79 11.33
CA GLU A 25 1.46 -11.49 11.67
C GLU A 25 1.33 -10.72 12.99
N GLU A 26 2.16 -11.07 13.98
CA GLU A 26 2.22 -10.42 15.30
C GLU A 26 2.73 -8.97 15.26
N ASP A 27 3.53 -8.61 14.24
CA ASP A 27 4.06 -7.26 14.06
C ASP A 27 3.10 -6.34 13.29
N LEU A 28 2.17 -6.90 12.50
CA LEU A 28 1.25 -6.13 11.65
C LEU A 28 0.51 -4.99 12.40
N PRO A 29 -0.08 -5.18 13.60
CA PRO A 29 -0.78 -4.10 14.31
C PRO A 29 0.14 -2.94 14.72
N ARG A 30 1.43 -3.22 14.95
CA ARG A 30 2.45 -2.22 15.28
C ARG A 30 2.93 -1.51 14.01
N ILE A 31 3.12 -2.24 12.91
CA ILE A 31 3.49 -1.73 11.60
C ILE A 31 2.41 -0.79 11.04
N PHE A 32 1.14 -1.22 11.03
CA PHE A 32 0.00 -0.41 10.56
C PHE A 32 -0.13 0.90 11.34
N ARG A 33 0.05 0.86 12.68
CA ARG A 33 0.05 2.04 13.54
C ARG A 33 1.18 3.02 13.19
N TYR A 34 2.38 2.51 12.89
CA TYR A 34 3.53 3.34 12.48
C TYR A 34 3.31 3.97 11.10
N ILE A 35 2.84 3.20 10.12
CA ILE A 35 2.49 3.70 8.77
C ILE A 35 1.49 4.86 8.88
N GLY A 36 0.42 4.69 9.68
CA GLY A 36 -0.54 5.76 9.95
C GLY A 36 0.07 6.98 10.64
N GLY A 37 1.12 6.79 11.45
CA GLY A 37 1.93 7.86 12.03
C GLY A 37 2.70 8.65 10.97
N VAL A 38 3.42 7.97 10.07
CA VAL A 38 4.16 8.59 8.97
C VAL A 38 3.22 9.41 8.09
N ILE A 39 2.07 8.86 7.69
CA ILE A 39 1.05 9.56 6.90
C ILE A 39 0.63 10.88 7.57
N ARG A 40 0.39 10.89 8.89
CA ARG A 40 0.06 12.11 9.64
C ARG A 40 1.19 13.13 9.68
N THR A 41 2.45 12.69 9.80
CA THR A 41 3.61 13.61 9.71
C THR A 41 3.75 14.25 8.33
N MET A 42 3.23 13.60 7.29
CA MET A 42 3.20 14.10 5.91
C MET A 42 1.97 14.98 5.62
N SER A 43 1.21 15.39 6.65
CA SER A 43 -0.07 16.13 6.53
C SER A 43 -1.22 15.36 5.87
N GLY A 44 -1.12 14.03 5.77
CA GLY A 44 -2.20 13.16 5.32
C GLY A 44 -3.07 12.65 6.49
N CYS A 45 -4.33 12.30 6.19
CA CYS A 45 -5.20 11.59 7.12
C CYS A 45 -5.19 10.10 6.76
N ALA A 46 -4.66 9.25 7.66
CA ALA A 46 -4.76 7.80 7.52
C ALA A 46 -6.11 7.32 8.06
N PHE A 47 -7.07 6.99 7.18
CA PHE A 47 -8.37 6.45 7.59
C PHE A 47 -8.23 5.00 8.08
N ILE A 48 -7.51 4.18 7.32
CA ILE A 48 -7.14 2.82 7.72
C ILE A 48 -5.84 2.38 7.05
N VAL A 49 -5.07 1.56 7.77
CA VAL A 49 -3.96 0.77 7.24
C VAL A 49 -4.22 -0.69 7.63
N GLY A 50 -4.18 -1.59 6.65
CA GLY A 50 -4.40 -3.03 6.83
C GLY A 50 -3.64 -3.84 5.77
N GLY A 51 -3.92 -5.14 5.69
CA GLY A 51 -3.29 -6.07 4.75
C GLY A 51 -2.78 -7.35 5.43
N ARG A 52 -1.79 -7.99 4.81
CA ARG A 52 -1.26 -9.32 5.17
C ARG A 52 0.29 -9.30 5.21
N PRO A 53 0.97 -10.38 5.65
CA PRO A 53 2.44 -10.46 5.68
C PRO A 53 3.21 -9.98 4.44
N ASP A 54 2.63 -10.14 3.26
CA ASP A 54 3.26 -9.87 1.96
C ASP A 54 2.84 -8.55 1.30
N HIS A 55 1.83 -7.84 1.82
CA HIS A 55 1.33 -6.59 1.22
C HIS A 55 0.45 -5.75 2.16
N ILE A 56 0.33 -4.45 1.87
CA ILE A 56 -0.53 -3.53 2.61
C ILE A 56 -1.51 -2.76 1.74
N HIS A 57 -2.62 -2.40 2.37
CA HIS A 57 -3.67 -1.52 1.88
C HIS A 57 -3.70 -0.29 2.78
N VAL A 58 -3.70 0.90 2.17
CA VAL A 58 -3.78 2.18 2.89
C VAL A 58 -4.89 3.01 2.25
N LEU A 59 -5.88 3.41 3.04
CA LEU A 59 -6.84 4.45 2.63
C LEU A 59 -6.46 5.76 3.33
N THR A 60 -6.12 6.77 2.55
CA THR A 60 -5.59 8.04 3.05
C THR A 60 -6.04 9.24 2.22
N THR A 61 -6.04 10.44 2.80
CA THR A 61 -6.01 11.67 1.98
C THR A 61 -4.62 11.86 1.37
N LEU A 62 -4.56 12.35 0.12
CA LEU A 62 -3.34 12.88 -0.49
C LEU A 62 -3.22 14.38 -0.17
N PRO A 63 -2.13 14.85 0.45
CA PRO A 63 -1.89 16.28 0.68
C PRO A 63 -1.65 17.03 -0.63
N VAL A 64 -2.23 18.22 -0.78
CA VAL A 64 -2.22 18.97 -2.06
C VAL A 64 -0.88 19.63 -2.39
N GLN A 65 0.07 19.62 -1.46
CA GLN A 65 1.39 20.24 -1.59
C GLN A 65 2.47 19.30 -2.16
N ILE A 66 2.18 18.00 -2.31
CA ILE A 66 3.14 16.98 -2.74
C ILE A 66 2.52 16.08 -3.80
N THR A 67 3.36 15.50 -4.67
CA THR A 67 2.85 14.55 -5.66
C THR A 67 2.52 13.21 -5.01
N LEU A 68 1.64 12.43 -5.64
CA LEU A 68 1.37 11.04 -5.25
C LEU A 68 2.65 10.18 -5.26
N ALA A 69 3.57 10.42 -6.20
CA ALA A 69 4.83 9.68 -6.29
C ALA A 69 5.77 10.01 -5.12
N ASP A 70 5.92 11.30 -4.77
CA ASP A 70 6.67 11.72 -3.58
C ASP A 70 6.08 11.14 -2.31
N PHE A 71 4.75 11.22 -2.15
CA PHE A 71 4.05 10.67 -0.98
C PHE A 71 4.31 9.17 -0.79
N VAL A 72 4.19 8.36 -1.86
CA VAL A 72 4.44 6.92 -1.75
C VAL A 72 5.93 6.60 -1.57
N ARG A 73 6.84 7.32 -2.25
CA ARG A 73 8.30 7.16 -2.06
C ARG A 73 8.68 7.39 -0.60
N ASP A 74 8.25 8.49 -0.02
CA ASP A 74 8.67 8.92 1.30
C ASP A 74 7.99 8.06 2.39
N LEU A 75 6.73 7.65 2.18
CA LEU A 75 6.05 6.66 3.01
C LEU A 75 6.79 5.32 3.02
N LYS A 76 7.14 4.79 1.85
CA LYS A 76 7.90 3.53 1.71
C LYS A 76 9.28 3.62 2.36
N SER A 77 10.00 4.72 2.15
CA SER A 77 11.35 4.94 2.70
C SER A 77 11.34 4.99 4.24
N ASN A 78 10.49 5.83 4.83
CA ASN A 78 10.38 5.98 6.29
C ASN A 78 9.92 4.69 6.98
N THR A 79 8.98 3.96 6.38
CA THR A 79 8.47 2.70 6.94
C THR A 79 9.48 1.57 6.78
N THR A 80 10.19 1.46 5.65
CA THR A 80 11.29 0.49 5.48
C THR A 80 12.34 0.67 6.57
N LYS A 81 12.86 1.90 6.74
CA LYS A 81 13.90 2.20 7.73
C LYS A 81 13.49 1.79 9.16
N TRP A 82 12.22 1.99 9.51
CA TRP A 82 11.71 1.65 10.83
C TRP A 82 11.42 0.16 11.01
N ILE A 83 10.86 -0.52 10.00
CA ILE A 83 10.60 -1.98 10.04
C ILE A 83 11.91 -2.75 10.23
N LYS A 84 12.99 -2.34 9.55
CA LYS A 84 14.35 -2.89 9.76
C LYS A 84 14.85 -2.77 11.21
N GLY A 85 14.30 -1.87 12.00
CA GLY A 85 14.62 -1.66 13.42
C GLY A 85 13.72 -2.42 14.41
N ILE A 86 12.75 -3.22 13.94
CA ILE A 86 11.88 -4.02 14.83
C ILE A 86 12.62 -5.27 15.33
N ASP A 87 13.23 -6.03 14.41
CA ASP A 87 13.91 -7.31 14.65
C ASP A 87 14.95 -7.53 13.53
N SER A 88 16.05 -8.19 13.88
CA SER A 88 17.06 -8.73 12.95
C SER A 88 16.50 -9.48 11.73
N CYS A 89 15.34 -10.14 11.86
CA CYS A 89 14.68 -10.83 10.74
C CYS A 89 14.29 -9.89 9.60
N TYR A 90 14.11 -8.59 9.88
CA TYR A 90 13.76 -7.56 8.92
C TYR A 90 14.96 -6.86 8.28
N LYS A 91 16.21 -7.31 8.53
CA LYS A 91 17.41 -6.66 7.97
C LYS A 91 17.35 -6.47 6.44
N ASP A 92 16.73 -7.42 5.73
CA ASP A 92 16.56 -7.45 4.27
C ASP A 92 15.14 -7.03 3.83
N PHE A 93 14.33 -6.50 4.75
CA PHE A 93 13.01 -5.97 4.44
C PHE A 93 13.09 -4.82 3.43
N ALA A 94 12.24 -4.86 2.41
CA ALA A 94 12.00 -3.75 1.50
C ALA A 94 10.57 -3.87 0.96
N TRP A 95 9.97 -2.74 0.59
CA TRP A 95 8.80 -2.76 -0.28
C TRP A 95 9.22 -3.05 -1.73
N GLN A 96 8.32 -3.60 -2.53
CA GLN A 96 8.53 -3.77 -3.97
C GLN A 96 8.69 -2.41 -4.68
N ASN A 97 9.22 -2.44 -5.91
CA ASN A 97 9.15 -1.32 -6.85
C ASN A 97 7.70 -1.13 -7.37
N GLY A 98 7.32 0.12 -7.65
CA GLY A 98 5.96 0.48 -8.05
C GLY A 98 4.91 0.45 -6.92
N TYR A 99 3.66 0.76 -7.24
CA TYR A 99 2.50 0.72 -6.34
C TYR A 99 1.20 0.80 -7.15
N GLY A 100 0.10 0.28 -6.60
CA GLY A 100 -1.25 0.64 -7.04
C GLY A 100 -1.75 1.86 -6.27
N ALA A 101 -2.46 2.76 -6.96
CA ALA A 101 -3.10 3.92 -6.35
C ALA A 101 -4.42 4.21 -7.06
N PHE A 102 -5.52 4.13 -6.32
CA PHE A 102 -6.87 4.24 -6.87
C PHE A 102 -7.64 5.33 -6.13
N SER A 103 -8.31 6.22 -6.85
CA SER A 103 -9.12 7.27 -6.25
C SER A 103 -10.38 6.69 -5.59
N VAL A 104 -10.77 7.25 -4.45
CA VAL A 104 -11.95 6.84 -3.68
C VAL A 104 -12.84 8.06 -3.46
N SER A 105 -14.13 7.96 -3.82
CA SER A 105 -15.10 9.01 -3.46
C SER A 105 -15.43 8.96 -1.98
N GLU A 106 -15.77 10.10 -1.38
CA GLU A 106 -16.23 10.15 0.02
C GLU A 106 -17.39 9.17 0.28
N SER A 107 -18.33 9.08 -0.67
CA SER A 107 -19.47 8.16 -0.64
C SER A 107 -19.10 6.67 -0.64
N ASN A 108 -17.89 6.31 -1.06
CA ASN A 108 -17.40 4.93 -1.08
C ASN A 108 -16.28 4.68 -0.05
N LYS A 109 -15.91 5.69 0.75
CA LYS A 109 -14.83 5.62 1.75
C LYS A 109 -15.06 4.48 2.74
N ASP A 110 -16.25 4.41 3.34
CA ASP A 110 -16.55 3.43 4.40
C ASP A 110 -16.61 1.98 3.85
N SER A 111 -17.02 1.81 2.59
CA SER A 111 -16.95 0.53 1.87
C SER A 111 -15.49 0.06 1.68
N VAL A 112 -14.57 0.98 1.39
CA VAL A 112 -13.13 0.68 1.33
C VAL A 112 -12.52 0.45 2.71
N VAL A 113 -13.02 1.12 3.77
CA VAL A 113 -12.62 0.81 5.16
C VAL A 113 -12.98 -0.62 5.50
N GLN A 114 -14.25 -1.01 5.36
CA GLN A 114 -14.73 -2.37 5.63
C GLN A 114 -13.99 -3.43 4.79
N TYR A 115 -13.65 -3.11 3.53
CA TYR A 115 -12.84 -3.97 2.68
C TYR A 115 -11.43 -4.22 3.25
N ILE A 116 -10.79 -3.18 3.80
CA ILE A 116 -9.44 -3.27 4.37
C ILE A 116 -9.47 -3.96 5.74
N GLU A 117 -10.55 -3.80 6.52
CA GLU A 117 -10.76 -4.53 7.78
C GLU A 117 -10.92 -6.04 7.54
N GLY A 118 -11.73 -6.44 6.56
CA GLY A 118 -12.00 -7.85 6.19
C GLY A 118 -10.90 -8.55 5.39
N GLN A 119 -9.69 -7.97 5.30
CA GLN A 119 -8.56 -8.50 4.52
C GLN A 119 -8.13 -9.90 4.97
N LYS A 120 -8.15 -10.18 6.28
CA LYS A 120 -7.75 -11.48 6.82
C LYS A 120 -8.66 -12.60 6.32
N GLU A 121 -9.96 -12.34 6.23
CA GLU A 121 -10.99 -13.26 5.75
C GLU A 121 -10.96 -13.36 4.21
N HIS A 122 -10.70 -12.25 3.50
CA HIS A 122 -10.52 -12.23 2.05
C HIS A 122 -9.42 -13.20 1.61
N HIS A 123 -8.27 -13.16 2.30
CA HIS A 123 -7.11 -13.98 1.98
C HIS A 123 -7.17 -15.44 2.43
N GLN A 124 -8.32 -15.88 2.98
CA GLN A 124 -8.63 -17.31 3.08
C GLN A 124 -9.06 -17.92 1.72
N LYS A 125 -9.44 -17.08 0.75
CA LYS A 125 -10.02 -17.50 -0.54
C LYS A 125 -9.32 -16.92 -1.77
N HIS A 126 -8.51 -15.87 -1.60
CA HIS A 126 -7.84 -15.17 -2.68
C HIS A 126 -6.39 -14.86 -2.34
N THR A 127 -5.52 -14.96 -3.32
CA THR A 127 -4.13 -14.51 -3.24
C THR A 127 -4.04 -12.99 -3.44
N ALA A 128 -3.00 -12.36 -2.89
CA ALA A 128 -2.72 -10.94 -3.10
C ALA A 128 -2.51 -10.59 -4.60
N GLN A 129 -2.04 -11.56 -5.40
CA GLN A 129 -1.95 -11.41 -6.85
C GLN A 129 -3.33 -11.37 -7.52
N GLU A 130 -4.23 -12.31 -7.21
CA GLU A 130 -5.60 -12.31 -7.76
C GLU A 130 -6.36 -11.04 -7.36
N GLU A 131 -6.18 -10.57 -6.13
CA GLU A 131 -6.73 -9.32 -5.65
C GLU A 131 -6.21 -8.12 -6.46
N PHE A 132 -4.88 -7.96 -6.60
CA PHE A 132 -4.32 -6.84 -7.35
C PHE A 132 -4.78 -6.86 -8.83
N CYS A 133 -4.86 -8.04 -9.44
CA CYS A 133 -5.44 -8.22 -10.78
C CYS A 133 -6.93 -7.80 -10.85
N LYS A 134 -7.74 -8.06 -9.80
CA LYS A 134 -9.12 -7.55 -9.71
C LYS A 134 -9.17 -6.03 -9.62
N PHE A 135 -8.27 -5.39 -8.86
CA PHE A 135 -8.16 -3.92 -8.80
C PHE A 135 -7.82 -3.34 -10.17
N LEU A 136 -6.75 -3.82 -10.82
CA LEU A 136 -6.37 -3.38 -12.16
C LEU A 136 -7.54 -3.51 -13.15
N LYS A 137 -8.21 -4.66 -13.19
CA LYS A 137 -9.39 -4.88 -14.06
C LYS A 137 -10.55 -3.93 -13.73
N LYS A 138 -10.84 -3.69 -12.44
CA LYS A 138 -11.91 -2.78 -11.99
C LYS A 138 -11.63 -1.33 -12.40
N HIS A 139 -10.36 -0.94 -12.48
CA HIS A 139 -9.92 0.39 -12.88
C HIS A 139 -9.56 0.53 -14.38
N GLY A 140 -9.91 -0.46 -15.20
CA GLY A 140 -9.84 -0.36 -16.67
C GLY A 140 -8.48 -0.64 -17.30
N TYR A 141 -7.53 -1.21 -16.55
CA TYR A 141 -6.25 -1.66 -17.11
C TYR A 141 -6.45 -2.86 -18.04
N SER A 142 -5.58 -2.97 -19.06
CA SER A 142 -5.68 -3.99 -20.10
C SER A 142 -5.30 -5.39 -19.59
N VAL A 143 -5.66 -6.42 -20.37
CA VAL A 143 -5.24 -7.80 -20.07
C VAL A 143 -3.71 -7.91 -20.18
N GLU A 144 -3.13 -7.17 -21.10
CA GLU A 144 -1.69 -7.03 -21.33
C GLU A 144 -0.98 -6.42 -20.12
N ASP A 145 -1.52 -5.35 -19.51
CA ASP A 145 -0.98 -4.74 -18.29
C ASP A 145 -1.03 -5.72 -17.10
N ILE A 146 -2.17 -6.39 -16.92
CA ILE A 146 -2.41 -7.37 -15.86
C ILE A 146 -1.49 -8.60 -16.03
N HIS A 147 -1.30 -9.06 -17.26
CA HIS A 147 -0.40 -10.14 -17.60
C HIS A 147 1.06 -9.73 -17.40
N TRP A 148 1.45 -8.53 -17.83
CA TRP A 148 2.80 -8.00 -17.63
C TRP A 148 3.12 -7.90 -16.14
N TRP A 149 2.19 -7.41 -15.31
CA TRP A 149 2.38 -7.36 -13.87
C TRP A 149 2.50 -8.77 -13.28
N THR A 150 1.60 -9.68 -13.65
CA THR A 150 1.62 -11.10 -13.24
C THR A 150 2.96 -11.80 -13.56
N VAL A 151 3.53 -11.57 -14.73
CA VAL A 151 4.78 -12.20 -15.17
C VAL A 151 6.02 -11.49 -14.61
N ASN A 152 5.99 -10.16 -14.50
CA ASN A 152 7.18 -9.36 -14.18
C ASN A 152 7.23 -8.81 -12.74
N ALA A 153 6.20 -8.98 -11.91
CA ALA A 153 6.25 -8.62 -10.48
C ALA A 153 7.40 -9.32 -9.72
N LYS A 154 7.83 -10.50 -10.18
CA LYS A 154 9.02 -11.20 -9.69
C LYS A 154 10.34 -10.65 -10.25
N ARG A 155 10.32 -10.00 -11.42
CA ARG A 155 11.49 -9.45 -12.14
C ARG A 155 11.80 -8.00 -11.81
N GLN A 156 10.79 -7.19 -11.42
CA GLN A 156 10.99 -5.80 -10.96
C GLN A 156 11.83 -5.67 -9.67
N ASN A 157 12.26 -6.79 -9.08
CA ASN A 157 13.09 -6.86 -7.89
C ASN A 157 14.58 -7.14 -8.20
N GLN A 158 15.01 -7.04 -9.46
CA GLN A 158 16.38 -7.34 -9.92
C GLN A 158 17.09 -6.17 -10.65
N SER A 159 16.53 -4.96 -10.60
CA SER A 159 17.12 -3.72 -11.13
C SER A 159 16.28 -2.52 -10.66
N VAL A 160 16.78 -1.35 -10.29
CA VAL A 160 18.10 -1.01 -9.73
C VAL A 160 17.78 -0.35 -8.38
N ASP A 161 17.51 -1.10 -7.31
CA ASP A 161 17.72 -2.54 -7.10
C ASP A 161 16.46 -3.30 -6.64
#